data_AF-A0A2H5VEU1-F1
#
_entry.id   AF-A0A2H5VEU1-F1
#
_cell.length_a   1.000
_cell.length_b   1.000
_cell.length_c   1.000
_cell.angle_alpha   90.00
_cell.angle_beta   90.00
_cell.angle_gamma   90.00
#
_symmetry.space_group_name_H-M   'P 1'
#
loop_
_entity.id
_entity.type
_entity.pdbx_description
1 polymer ?
#
loop_
_entity_poly.entity_id
_entity_poly.type
_entity_poly.pdbx_seq_one_letter_code
_entity_poly.pdbx_strand_id
1 'polypeptide(L)' 'MSIRVKFRLQRLGLLELTTHEDRLEIDKEIEKITGLYCDEGVSLLSDEEFKRIVYEVINRRKKRKVEVISYA' A
#
# COMPACT_ATOMS: atom_id res chain seq x y z
N MET A 1 11.12 1.63 -3.13
CA MET A 1 9.70 1.68 -3.52
C MET A 1 9.59 1.57 -5.02
N SER A 2 8.69 0.72 -5.53
CA SER A 2 8.43 0.60 -6.97
C SER A 2 7.98 1.94 -7.57
N ILE A 3 8.58 2.30 -8.70
CA ILE A 3 8.20 3.50 -9.47
C ILE A 3 6.77 3.33 -10.00
N ARG A 4 6.38 2.12 -10.41
CA ARG A 4 5.04 1.85 -10.96
C ARG A 4 3.96 1.95 -9.89
N VAL A 5 4.23 1.46 -8.67
CA VAL A 5 3.33 1.63 -7.52
C VAL A 5 3.16 3.11 -7.19
N LYS A 6 4.26 3.89 -7.18
CA LYS A 6 4.19 5.35 -6.97
C LYS A 6 3.32 6.05 -8.02
N PHE A 7 3.48 5.73 -9.30
CA PHE A 7 2.65 6.29 -10.36
C PHE A 7 1.18 5.87 -10.23
N ARG A 8 0.90 4.63 -9.86
CA ARG A 8 -0.47 4.15 -9.65
C ARG A 8 -1.15 4.89 -8.50
N LEU A 9 -0.44 5.09 -7.38
CA LEU A 9 -0.90 5.91 -6.25
C LEU A 9 -1.21 7.35 -6.67
N GLN A 10 -0.36 7.98 -7.49
CA GLN A 10 -0.62 9.32 -8.03
C GLN A 10 -1.87 9.34 -8.91
N ARG A 11 -1.97 8.40 -9.86
CA ARG A 11 -3.10 8.32 -10.79
C ARG A 11 -4.44 8.17 -10.07
N LEU A 12 -4.45 7.47 -8.94
CA LEU A 12 -5.64 7.21 -8.13
C LEU A 12 -5.89 8.26 -7.03
N GLY A 13 -5.05 9.29 -6.92
CA GLY A 13 -5.19 10.33 -5.89
C GLY A 13 -4.88 9.84 -4.47
N LEU A 14 -4.13 8.75 -4.33
CA LEU A 14 -3.82 8.10 -3.05
C LEU A 14 -2.42 8.44 -2.52
N LEU A 15 -1.55 9.04 -3.33
CA LEU A 15 -0.16 9.29 -2.94
C LEU A 15 -0.07 10.11 -1.65
N GLU A 16 -0.83 11.20 -1.55
CA GLU A 16 -0.85 12.09 -0.38
C GLU A 16 -1.43 11.45 0.89
N LEU A 17 -2.19 10.35 0.74
CA LEU A 17 -2.75 9.59 1.86
C LEU A 17 -1.78 8.56 2.43
N THR A 18 -0.64 8.35 1.76
CA THR A 18 0.36 7.32 2.09
C THR A 18 1.68 7.93 2.53
N THR A 19 2.23 7.44 3.64
CA THR A 19 3.59 7.78 4.08
C THR A 19 4.65 7.01 3.28
N HIS A 20 5.94 7.28 3.52
CA HIS A 20 7.00 6.44 2.94
C HIS A 20 6.90 4.98 3.40
N GLU A 21 6.61 4.76 4.68
CA GLU A 21 6.44 3.41 5.25
C GLU A 21 5.23 2.69 4.68
N ASP A 22 4.08 3.36 4.58
CA ASP A 22 2.88 2.78 3.96
C ASP A 22 3.19 2.29 2.55
N ARG A 23 3.97 3.07 1.78
CA ARG A 23 4.34 2.72 0.42
C ARG A 23 5.27 1.51 0.33
N LEU A 24 6.17 1.33 1.29
CA LEU A 24 7.00 0.13 1.39
C LEU A 24 6.17 -1.11 1.80
N GLU A 25 5.15 -0.93 2.64
CA GLU A 25 4.25 -2.02 3.04
C GLU A 25 3.30 -2.40 1.89
N ILE A 26 2.85 -1.43 1.08
CA ILE A 26 2.08 -1.66 -0.16
C ILE A 26 2.89 -2.51 -1.14
N ASP A 27 4.16 -2.16 -1.39
CA ASP A 27 5.05 -2.94 -2.26
C ASP A 27 5.11 -4.41 -1.79
N LYS A 28 5.38 -4.64 -0.50
CA LYS A 28 5.42 -6.00 0.08
C LYS A 28 4.10 -6.75 -0.04
N GLU A 29 2.97 -6.08 0.16
CA GLU A 29 1.66 -6.74 0.08
C GLU A 29 1.31 -7.11 -1.37
N ILE A 30 1.70 -6.29 -2.36
CA ILE A 30 1.57 -6.62 -3.78
C ILE A 30 2.40 -7.86 -4.12
N GLU A 31 3.66 -7.91 -3.67
CA GLU A 31 4.53 -9.06 -3.89
C GLU A 31 3.98 -10.33 -3.23
N LYS A 32 3.43 -10.21 -2.03
CA LYS A 32 2.83 -11.32 -1.29
C LYS A 32 1.56 -11.86 -1.97
N ILE A 33 0.69 -10.98 -2.46
CA ILE A 33 -0.58 -11.38 -3.08
C ILE A 33 -0.34 -11.98 -4.46
N THR A 34 0.54 -11.38 -5.24
CA THR A 34 0.77 -11.78 -6.64
C THR A 34 1.85 -12.85 -6.78
N GLY A 35 2.72 -13.02 -5.79
CA GLY A 35 3.92 -13.86 -5.88
C GLY A 35 4.97 -13.33 -6.84
N LEU A 36 4.80 -12.11 -7.37
CA LEU A 36 5.65 -11.47 -8.37
C LEU A 36 6.26 -10.20 -7.80
N TYR A 37 7.36 -9.75 -8.39
CA TYR A 37 7.93 -8.45 -8.05
C TYR A 37 6.94 -7.30 -8.31
N CYS A 38 7.00 -6.26 -7.48
CA CYS A 38 6.05 -5.13 -7.48
C CYS A 38 5.68 -4.59 -8.87
N ASP A 39 6.68 -4.43 -9.74
CA ASP A 39 6.47 -3.85 -11.07
C ASP A 39 5.58 -4.71 -11.96
N GLU A 40 5.68 -6.03 -11.85
CA GLU A 40 4.84 -6.98 -12.58
C GLU A 40 3.50 -7.17 -11.85
N GLY A 41 3.53 -7.35 -10.54
CA GLY A 41 2.36 -7.56 -9.70
C GLY A 41 1.35 -6.41 -9.77
N VAL A 42 1.81 -5.15 -9.75
CA VAL A 42 0.91 -3.98 -9.82
C VAL A 42 0.17 -3.86 -11.15
N SER A 43 0.69 -4.47 -12.22
CA SER A 43 0.05 -4.45 -13.53
C SER A 43 -1.08 -5.46 -13.65
N LEU A 44 -1.07 -6.50 -12.82
CA LEU A 44 -2.09 -7.54 -12.78
C LEU A 44 -3.29 -7.15 -11.93
N LEU A 45 -3.15 -6.12 -11.10
CA LEU A 45 -4.22 -5.64 -10.23
C LEU A 45 -5.12 -4.64 -10.98
N SER A 46 -6.42 -4.85 -10.84
CA SER A 46 -7.41 -3.82 -11.14
C SER A 46 -7.25 -2.62 -10.21
N ASP A 47 -7.82 -1.48 -10.58
CA ASP A 47 -7.81 -0.30 -9.72
C ASP A 47 -8.53 -0.54 -8.39
N GLU A 48 -9.54 -1.41 -8.36
CA GLU A 48 -10.25 -1.75 -7.12
C GLU A 48 -9.41 -2.62 -6.19
N GLU A 49 -8.74 -3.65 -6.72
CA GLU A 49 -7.85 -4.51 -5.94
C GLU A 49 -6.67 -3.71 -5.39
N PHE A 50 -6.08 -2.85 -6.21
CA PHE A 50 -5.01 -1.97 -5.77
C PHE A 50 -5.48 -1.02 -4.66
N LYS A 51 -6.66 -0.39 -4.81
CA LYS A 51 -7.25 0.45 -3.75
C LYS A 51 -7.46 -0.33 -2.45
N ARG A 52 -7.98 -1.56 -2.52
CA ARG A 52 -8.20 -2.40 -1.33
C ARG A 52 -6.90 -2.64 -0.57
N ILE A 53 -5.82 -3.00 -1.27
CA ILE A 53 -4.49 -3.19 -0.67
C ILE A 53 -4.02 -1.90 0.03
N VAL A 54 -4.09 -0.76 -0.66
CA VAL A 54 -3.67 0.53 -0.10
C VAL A 54 -4.47 0.88 1.17
N TYR A 55 -5.79 0.73 1.14
CA TYR A 55 -6.63 1.01 2.30
C TYR A 55 -6.39 0.03 3.46
N GLU A 56 -6.14 -1.24 3.19
CA GLU A 56 -5.76 -2.18 4.23
C GLU A 56 -4.46 -1.77 4.93
N VAL A 57 -3.43 -1.38 4.18
CA VAL A 57 -2.16 -0.91 4.74
C VAL A 57 -2.37 0.33 5.61
N ILE A 58 -3.08 1.34 5.08
CA ILE A 58 -3.39 2.56 5.84
C ILE A 58 -4.16 2.23 7.12
N ASN A 59 -5.13 1.32 7.05
CA ASN A 59 -5.94 0.92 8.21
C ASN A 59 -5.13 0.11 9.23
N ARG A 60 -4.23 -0.78 8.79
CA ARG A 60 -3.29 -1.51 9.67
C ARG A 60 -2.38 -0.52 10.41
N ARG A 61 -1.84 0.49 9.74
CA ARG A 61 -1.05 1.56 10.39
C ARG A 61 -1.88 2.34 11.41
N LYS A 62 -3.10 2.76 11.06
CA LYS A 62 -3.99 3.48 11.99
C LYS A 62 -4.26 2.66 13.25
N LYS A 63 -4.55 1.36 13.11
CA LYS A 63 -4.73 0.45 14.26
C LYS A 63 -3.48 0.34 15.12
N ARG A 64 -2.31 0.12 14.52
CA ARG A 64 -1.02 0.07 15.25
C ARG A 64 -0.75 1.37 16.02
N LYS A 65 -1.07 2.53 15.45
CA LYS A 65 -0.89 3.82 16.12
C LYS A 65 -1.82 4.00 17.33
N VAL A 66 -3.06 3.53 17.23
CA VAL A 66 -4.01 3.56 18.36
C VAL A 66 -3.57 2.61 19.48
N GLU A 67 -3.13 1.40 19.14
CA GLU A 67 -2.61 0.45 20.13
C GLU A 67 -1.38 1.00 20.86
N VAL A 68 -0.40 1.56 20.15
CA VAL A 68 0.80 2.15 20.77
C VAL A 68 0.47 3.31 21.72
N ILE A 69 -0.53 4.15 21.41
CA ILE A 69 -0.97 5.23 22.30
C ILE A 69 -1.75 4.70 23.50
N SER A 70 -2.48 3.58 23.36
CA SER A 70 -3.25 3.00 24.46
C SER A 70 -2.40 2.32 25.54
N TYR A 71 -1.14 2.00 25.24
CA TYR A 71 -0.18 1.36 26.16
C TYR A 71 0.97 2.29 26.60
N ALA A 72 0.92 3.58 26.26
CA ALA A 72 1.92 4.59 26.62
C ALA A 72 1.34 5.60 27.62
#